data_AF-A0A7K3EVW0-F1
#
_entry.id   AF-A0A7K3EVW0-F1
#
_cell.length_a   1.000
_cell.length_b   1.000
_cell.length_c   1.000
_cell.angle_alpha   90.00
_cell.angle_beta   90.00
_cell.angle_gamma   90.00
#
_symmetry.space_group_name_H-M   'P 1'
#
loop_
_entity.id
_entity.type
_entity.pdbx_description
1 polymer ?
#
loop_
_entity_poly.entity_id
_entity_poly.type
_entity_poly.pdbx_seq_one_letter_code
_entity_poly.pdbx_strand_id
1 'polypeptide(L)'
;MPAHVPVTTSQRDATTLLTPRPFTGRADELDLVRRSVAAGRGGLVVTGPAGSGKTRLVTEALRGLDCARAAGTPESRDIPFAAFAHLLPEGVTLHRAVHLLSGVRLLLVDDAHLLDGASAALVHQLAVHGRTRLLVVATDGAPAPGAVSRLWSGELLPRLTLEPLPREETAELLGAGAATGPDPLTADRLHRLCRGDLRLLRELLAAVRERGPLTPVPGTDRWAWRGPVPVTAAVREHTAHVLDRARPEERETLERLAFAEPLALDPDTLDVRILERLEADGLVTVDDRGAARLTHPLHGPVLRAAAGRLRARRMAPTPDRCGPALEAERAALAQRIDQADVRELETPVGEWLADEGAPLPAGYAALRARFARLRGRLSEAAAWAREGLRTNPGEPACLSELVLATAQSGDAPPDGHGASAWVAAARGDLDEAVRAAGSGDPYDA
;
A
#
# COMPACT_ATOMS: atom_id res chain seq x y z
N MET A 1 -55.45 0.93 -32.26
CA MET A 1 -54.21 1.74 -32.21
C MET A 1 -53.51 1.42 -30.90
N PRO A 2 -52.38 0.70 -30.90
CA PRO A 2 -51.68 0.36 -29.67
C PRO A 2 -50.89 1.57 -29.16
N ALA A 3 -51.03 1.84 -27.86
CA ALA A 3 -50.35 2.91 -27.16
C ALA A 3 -48.85 2.59 -27.00
N HIS A 4 -48.00 3.46 -27.55
CA HIS A 4 -46.57 3.43 -27.29
C HIS A 4 -46.30 3.86 -25.84
N VAL A 5 -45.84 2.91 -25.03
CA VAL A 5 -45.20 3.20 -23.74
C VAL A 5 -43.76 3.63 -24.05
N PRO A 6 -43.34 4.87 -23.75
CA PRO A 6 -41.95 5.26 -23.90
C PRO A 6 -41.13 4.53 -22.83
N VAL A 7 -40.28 3.60 -23.28
CA VAL A 7 -39.22 3.02 -22.45
C VAL A 7 -38.22 4.12 -22.19
N THR A 8 -38.28 4.73 -21.01
CA THR A 8 -37.20 5.55 -20.47
C THR A 8 -36.01 4.63 -20.21
N THR A 9 -35.09 4.57 -21.16
CA THR A 9 -33.75 4.07 -20.95
C THR A 9 -33.08 4.97 -19.91
N SER A 10 -33.07 4.51 -18.66
CA SER A 10 -32.27 5.10 -17.59
C SER A 10 -30.82 5.12 -18.06
N GLN A 11 -30.31 6.31 -18.37
CA GLN A 11 -28.87 6.55 -18.47
C GLN A 11 -28.25 6.03 -17.17
N ARG A 12 -27.57 4.88 -17.25
CA ARG A 12 -26.64 4.49 -16.20
C ARG A 12 -25.61 5.61 -16.13
N ASP A 13 -25.54 6.24 -14.95
CA ASP A 13 -24.51 7.20 -14.60
C ASP A 13 -23.17 6.70 -15.12
N ALA A 14 -22.67 7.37 -16.16
CA ALA A 14 -21.33 7.21 -16.63
C ALA A 14 -20.42 7.66 -15.48
N THR A 15 -20.02 6.68 -14.66
CA THR A 15 -19.01 6.87 -13.63
C THR A 15 -17.85 7.57 -14.31
N THR A 16 -17.56 8.78 -13.82
CA THR A 16 -16.58 9.71 -14.38
C THR A 16 -15.34 8.91 -14.76
N LEU A 17 -15.02 8.85 -16.06
CA LEU A 17 -13.80 8.23 -16.56
C LEU A 17 -12.63 9.03 -15.98
N LEU A 18 -12.20 8.64 -14.78
CA LEU A 18 -11.04 9.21 -14.11
C LEU A 18 -9.89 9.16 -15.11
N THR A 19 -9.33 10.33 -15.42
CA THR A 19 -8.17 10.46 -16.30
C THR A 19 -7.13 9.45 -15.83
N PRO A 20 -6.56 8.61 -16.72
CA PRO A 20 -5.59 7.62 -16.32
C PRO A 20 -4.43 8.34 -15.64
N ARG A 21 -4.18 8.02 -14.36
CA ARG A 21 -3.06 8.61 -13.63
C ARG A 21 -1.76 8.42 -14.40
N PRO A 22 -0.83 9.38 -14.31
CA PRO A 22 0.51 9.19 -14.86
C PRO A 22 1.08 7.87 -14.34
N PHE A 23 1.81 7.17 -15.22
CA PHE A 23 2.59 6.02 -14.78
C PHE A 23 3.78 6.58 -13.99
N THR A 24 3.72 6.42 -12.67
CA THR A 24 4.70 6.95 -11.71
C THR A 24 5.23 5.80 -10.90
N GLY A 25 6.53 5.83 -10.63
CA GLY A 25 7.27 4.68 -10.13
C GLY A 25 7.59 3.65 -11.23
N ARG A 26 8.59 2.82 -10.98
CA ARG A 26 8.98 1.67 -11.81
C ARG A 26 9.50 1.98 -13.22
N ALA A 27 10.32 3.02 -13.34
CA ALA A 27 10.99 3.34 -14.59
C ALA A 27 11.93 2.22 -15.04
N ASP A 28 12.68 1.63 -14.10
CA ASP A 28 13.66 0.59 -14.38
C ASP A 28 13.01 -0.70 -14.88
N GLU A 29 11.92 -1.14 -14.27
CA GLU A 29 11.15 -2.31 -14.69
C GLU A 29 10.46 -2.06 -16.04
N LEU A 30 9.93 -0.86 -16.26
CA LEU A 30 9.33 -0.49 -17.55
C LEU A 30 10.35 -0.58 -18.67
N ASP A 31 11.55 -0.05 -18.45
CA ASP A 31 12.64 -0.10 -19.41
C ASP A 31 13.17 -1.52 -19.61
N LEU A 32 13.19 -2.35 -18.56
CA LEU A 32 13.53 -3.76 -18.67
C LEU A 32 12.54 -4.51 -19.58
N VAL A 33 11.24 -4.35 -19.36
CA VAL A 33 10.21 -4.98 -20.19
C VAL A 33 10.34 -4.51 -21.64
N ARG A 34 10.54 -3.20 -21.88
CA ARG A 34 10.75 -2.65 -23.23
C ARG A 34 11.98 -3.23 -23.91
N ARG A 35 13.11 -3.33 -23.21
CA ARG A 35 14.34 -3.95 -23.72
C ARG A 35 14.12 -5.43 -24.08
N SER A 36 13.42 -6.19 -23.22
CA SER A 36 13.09 -7.60 -23.50
C SER A 36 12.21 -7.74 -24.74
N VAL A 37 11.21 -6.87 -24.92
CA VAL A 37 10.34 -6.87 -26.10
C VAL A 37 11.12 -6.50 -27.38
N ALA A 38 12.11 -5.61 -27.27
CA ALA A 38 12.93 -5.14 -28.39
C ALA A 38 14.04 -6.12 -28.81
N ALA A 39 14.67 -6.84 -27.86
CA ALA A 39 15.85 -7.68 -28.05
C ALA A 39 15.66 -8.90 -28.98
N GLY A 40 14.45 -9.14 -29.46
CA GLY A 40 14.20 -9.96 -30.65
C GLY A 40 14.08 -11.46 -30.42
N ARG A 41 14.49 -12.00 -29.26
CA ARG A 41 14.32 -13.42 -28.89
C ARG A 41 14.09 -13.61 -27.39
N GLY A 42 13.24 -14.59 -27.05
CA GLY A 42 12.82 -14.90 -25.69
C GLY A 42 11.74 -13.94 -25.22
N GLY A 43 10.59 -14.47 -24.80
CA GLY A 43 9.58 -13.69 -24.11
C GLY A 43 10.03 -13.24 -22.72
N LEU A 44 9.10 -12.74 -21.90
CA LEU A 44 9.33 -12.40 -20.50
C LEU A 44 8.14 -12.85 -19.66
N VAL A 45 8.40 -13.43 -18.50
CA VAL A 45 7.36 -13.68 -17.49
C VAL A 45 7.44 -12.58 -16.44
N VAL A 46 6.33 -11.89 -16.19
CA VAL A 46 6.19 -10.91 -15.10
C VAL A 46 5.34 -11.53 -14.01
N THR A 47 5.94 -11.77 -12.86
CA THR A 47 5.28 -12.28 -11.65
C THR A 47 5.22 -11.22 -10.58
N GLY A 48 4.40 -11.39 -9.55
CA GLY A 48 4.33 -10.45 -8.43
C GLY A 48 3.03 -10.63 -7.63
N PRO A 49 2.92 -10.02 -6.44
CA PRO A 49 1.71 -10.07 -5.63
C PRO A 49 0.46 -9.56 -6.35
N ALA A 50 -0.72 -9.96 -5.90
CA ALA A 50 -1.98 -9.44 -6.40
C ALA A 50 -2.04 -7.91 -6.22
N GLY A 51 -2.60 -7.19 -7.20
CA GLY A 51 -2.75 -5.73 -7.11
C GLY A 51 -1.45 -4.93 -7.27
N SER A 52 -0.29 -5.57 -7.43
CA SER A 52 1.00 -4.87 -7.55
C SER A 52 1.15 -4.05 -8.84
N GLY A 53 0.20 -4.08 -9.78
CA GLY A 53 0.23 -3.26 -11.01
C GLY A 53 0.90 -3.92 -12.22
N LYS A 54 1.06 -5.25 -12.23
CA LYS A 54 1.66 -6.02 -13.33
C LYS A 54 1.02 -5.72 -14.69
N THR A 55 -0.31 -5.80 -14.79
CA THR A 55 -1.08 -5.48 -16.00
C THR A 55 -0.85 -4.04 -16.48
N ARG A 56 -0.73 -3.09 -15.55
CA ARG A 56 -0.45 -1.68 -15.88
C ARG A 56 0.97 -1.51 -16.45
N LEU A 57 1.97 -2.14 -15.83
CA LEU A 57 3.36 -2.14 -16.29
C LEU A 57 3.48 -2.69 -17.73
N VAL A 58 2.93 -3.87 -17.99
CA VAL A 58 2.99 -4.47 -19.34
C VAL A 58 2.19 -3.67 -20.36
N THR A 59 1.03 -3.13 -19.96
CA THR A 59 0.23 -2.28 -20.86
C THR A 59 0.97 -0.99 -21.22
N GLU A 60 1.69 -0.39 -20.28
CA GLU A 60 2.53 0.79 -20.48
C GLU A 60 3.72 0.47 -21.40
N ALA A 61 4.40 -0.66 -21.17
CA ALA A 61 5.53 -1.10 -21.97
C ALA A 61 5.15 -1.36 -23.43
N LEU A 62 3.92 -1.84 -23.67
CA LEU A 62 3.41 -2.18 -24.99
C LEU A 62 2.66 -1.03 -25.69
N ARG A 63 2.61 0.18 -25.11
CA ARG A 63 1.98 1.32 -25.79
C ARG A 63 2.63 1.59 -27.14
N GLY A 64 1.82 1.63 -28.19
CA GLY A 64 2.29 1.87 -29.56
C GLY A 64 2.81 0.62 -30.28
N LEU A 65 2.75 -0.56 -29.67
CA LEU A 65 3.12 -1.83 -30.31
C LEU A 65 1.88 -2.65 -30.67
N ASP A 66 1.92 -3.30 -31.84
CA ASP A 66 0.90 -4.28 -32.24
C ASP A 66 1.10 -5.58 -31.44
N CYS A 67 0.11 -5.94 -30.63
CA CYS A 67 0.15 -7.11 -29.76
C CYS A 67 -1.20 -7.83 -29.70
N ALA A 68 -1.19 -9.14 -29.92
CA ALA A 68 -2.32 -9.98 -29.56
C ALA A 68 -2.39 -10.11 -28.04
N ARG A 69 -3.59 -10.18 -27.46
CA ARG A 69 -3.79 -10.28 -26.01
C ARG A 69 -4.67 -11.47 -25.69
N ALA A 70 -4.36 -12.20 -24.64
CA ALA A 70 -5.21 -13.23 -24.05
C ALA A 70 -5.22 -13.01 -22.54
N ALA A 71 -6.35 -13.23 -21.88
CA ALA A 71 -6.45 -13.09 -20.44
C ALA A 71 -7.16 -14.32 -19.85
N GLY A 72 -6.58 -14.90 -18.81
CA GLY A 72 -7.24 -15.94 -18.03
C GLY A 72 -8.34 -15.32 -17.16
N THR A 73 -9.48 -15.98 -17.05
CA THR A 73 -10.52 -15.60 -16.08
C THR A 73 -10.90 -16.80 -15.22
N PRO A 74 -11.22 -16.62 -13.93
CA PRO A 74 -11.57 -17.74 -13.06
C PRO A 74 -12.74 -18.56 -13.60
N GLU A 75 -13.74 -17.90 -14.18
CA GLU A 75 -14.98 -18.52 -14.68
C GLU A 75 -14.79 -19.33 -15.95
N SER A 76 -13.65 -19.15 -16.66
CA SER A 76 -13.39 -19.80 -17.95
C SER A 76 -12.37 -20.94 -17.87
N ARG A 77 -11.91 -21.30 -16.67
CA ARG A 77 -10.84 -22.28 -16.45
C ARG A 77 -11.17 -23.70 -16.94
N ASP A 78 -12.46 -24.02 -17.05
CA ASP A 78 -12.97 -25.32 -17.52
C ASP A 78 -13.28 -25.34 -19.03
N ILE A 79 -13.20 -24.19 -19.70
CA ILE A 79 -13.53 -24.06 -21.12
C ILE A 79 -12.24 -24.05 -21.94
N PRO A 80 -11.98 -25.07 -22.78
CA PRO A 80 -10.77 -25.13 -23.58
C PRO A 80 -10.59 -23.92 -24.48
N PHE A 81 -9.39 -23.32 -24.46
CA PHE A 81 -9.04 -22.15 -25.28
C PHE A 81 -9.87 -20.88 -25.03
N ALA A 82 -10.59 -20.78 -23.91
CA ALA A 82 -11.46 -19.63 -23.65
C ALA A 82 -10.71 -18.29 -23.65
N ALA A 83 -9.51 -18.25 -23.09
CA ALA A 83 -8.65 -17.05 -23.10
C ALA A 83 -8.26 -16.58 -24.52
N PHE A 84 -8.30 -17.51 -25.49
CA PHE A 84 -7.93 -17.28 -26.89
C PHE A 84 -9.12 -17.30 -27.85
N ALA A 85 -10.36 -17.33 -27.35
CA ALA A 85 -11.57 -17.51 -28.18
C ALA A 85 -11.73 -16.44 -29.27
N HIS A 86 -11.18 -15.24 -29.08
CA HIS A 86 -11.21 -14.15 -30.06
C HIS A 86 -10.04 -14.19 -31.06
N LEU A 87 -9.03 -15.04 -30.84
CA LEU A 87 -7.86 -15.21 -31.70
C LEU A 87 -7.88 -16.54 -32.47
N LEU A 88 -8.72 -17.49 -32.03
CA LEU A 88 -8.78 -18.83 -32.55
C LEU A 88 -10.19 -19.18 -33.03
N PRO A 89 -10.33 -19.98 -34.09
CA PRO A 89 -11.63 -20.49 -34.52
C PRO A 89 -12.19 -21.52 -33.52
N GLU A 90 -13.51 -21.67 -33.49
CA GLU A 90 -14.18 -22.68 -32.67
C GLU A 90 -13.72 -24.11 -33.03
N GLY A 91 -13.60 -24.98 -32.02
CA GLY A 91 -13.21 -26.39 -32.20
C GLY A 91 -11.78 -26.62 -32.68
N VAL A 92 -10.88 -25.64 -32.50
CA VAL A 92 -9.47 -25.76 -32.91
C VAL A 92 -8.71 -26.81 -32.10
N THR A 93 -7.82 -27.54 -32.77
CA THR A 93 -6.86 -28.44 -32.09
C THR A 93 -5.64 -27.65 -31.62
N LEU A 94 -4.96 -28.12 -30.57
CA LEU A 94 -3.74 -27.48 -30.04
C LEU A 94 -2.69 -27.22 -31.14
N HIS A 95 -2.43 -28.21 -32.01
CA HIS A 95 -1.48 -28.07 -33.11
C HIS A 95 -1.88 -26.95 -34.08
N ARG A 96 -3.18 -26.85 -34.43
CA ARG A 96 -3.66 -25.81 -35.33
C ARG A 96 -3.60 -24.44 -34.66
N ALA A 97 -3.88 -24.35 -33.36
CA ALA A 97 -3.74 -23.12 -32.59
C ALA A 97 -2.30 -22.61 -32.53
N VAL A 98 -1.32 -23.49 -32.29
CA VAL A 98 0.12 -23.15 -32.35
C VAL A 98 0.49 -22.61 -33.72
N HIS A 99 0.02 -23.25 -34.80
CA HIS A 99 0.32 -22.82 -36.16
C HIS A 99 -0.24 -21.42 -36.46
N LEU A 100 -1.48 -21.14 -36.06
CA LEU A 100 -2.12 -19.84 -36.24
C LEU A 100 -1.41 -18.73 -35.45
N LEU A 101 -1.04 -19.00 -34.20
CA LEU A 101 -0.38 -18.01 -33.34
C LEU A 101 1.12 -17.87 -33.60
N SER A 102 1.76 -18.80 -34.33
CA SER A 102 3.16 -18.69 -34.73
C SER A 102 3.44 -17.49 -35.66
N GLY A 103 2.41 -16.96 -36.34
CA GLY A 103 2.51 -15.75 -37.16
C GLY A 103 2.40 -14.45 -36.36
N VAL A 104 1.97 -14.53 -35.10
CA VAL A 104 1.85 -13.37 -34.22
C VAL A 104 3.23 -12.96 -33.73
N ARG A 105 3.57 -11.68 -33.89
CA ARG A 105 4.89 -11.16 -33.48
C ARG A 105 5.04 -11.06 -31.97
N LEU A 106 3.98 -10.66 -31.28
CA LEU A 106 3.94 -10.44 -29.84
C LEU A 106 2.57 -10.83 -29.28
N LEU A 107 2.58 -11.69 -28.26
CA LEU A 107 1.40 -12.15 -27.54
C LEU A 107 1.56 -11.82 -26.05
N LEU A 108 0.67 -10.98 -25.53
CA LEU A 108 0.49 -10.75 -24.10
C LEU A 108 -0.51 -11.75 -23.54
N VAL A 109 -0.13 -12.49 -22.52
CA VAL A 109 -0.99 -13.40 -21.77
C VAL A 109 -1.12 -12.86 -20.35
N ASP A 110 -2.25 -12.25 -20.04
CA ASP A 110 -2.55 -11.74 -18.70
C ASP A 110 -3.18 -12.82 -17.82
N ASP A 111 -2.92 -12.75 -16.52
CA ASP A 111 -3.40 -13.70 -15.51
C ASP A 111 -3.23 -15.18 -15.91
N ALA A 112 -2.03 -15.56 -16.34
CA ALA A 112 -1.71 -16.88 -16.87
C ALA A 112 -2.00 -18.05 -15.89
N HIS A 113 -2.00 -17.76 -14.59
CA HIS A 113 -2.38 -18.72 -13.53
C HIS A 113 -3.85 -19.17 -13.60
N LEU A 114 -4.71 -18.38 -14.27
CA LEU A 114 -6.15 -18.67 -14.45
C LEU A 114 -6.46 -19.32 -15.80
N LEU A 115 -5.46 -19.63 -16.63
CA LEU A 115 -5.70 -20.32 -17.90
C LEU A 115 -6.25 -21.72 -17.71
N ASP A 116 -7.10 -22.13 -18.64
CA ASP A 116 -7.48 -23.54 -18.83
C ASP A 116 -6.28 -24.38 -19.28
N GLY A 117 -6.39 -25.70 -19.11
CA GLY A 117 -5.30 -26.63 -19.43
C GLY A 117 -4.85 -26.59 -20.90
N ALA A 118 -5.76 -26.37 -21.84
CA ALA A 118 -5.44 -26.32 -23.27
C ALA A 118 -4.75 -25.00 -23.65
N SER A 119 -5.25 -23.87 -23.14
CA SER A 119 -4.59 -22.57 -23.26
C SER A 119 -3.20 -22.56 -22.64
N ALA A 120 -3.03 -23.15 -21.46
CA ALA A 120 -1.74 -23.27 -20.78
C ALA A 120 -0.74 -24.09 -21.62
N ALA A 121 -1.18 -25.20 -22.19
CA ALA A 121 -0.37 -26.02 -23.10
C ALA A 121 0.02 -25.25 -24.37
N LEU A 122 -0.90 -24.45 -24.94
CA LEU A 122 -0.64 -23.62 -26.10
C LEU A 122 0.47 -22.58 -25.85
N VAL A 123 0.37 -21.84 -24.74
CA VAL A 123 1.40 -20.86 -24.36
C VAL A 123 2.77 -21.53 -24.17
N HIS A 124 2.80 -22.70 -23.52
CA HIS A 124 4.04 -23.48 -23.39
C HIS A 124 4.63 -23.90 -24.74
N GLN A 125 3.82 -24.42 -25.67
CA GLN A 125 4.30 -24.80 -27.00
C GLN A 125 4.82 -23.60 -27.80
N LEU A 126 4.16 -22.45 -27.71
CA LEU A 126 4.64 -21.20 -28.33
C LEU A 126 5.99 -20.76 -27.75
N ALA A 127 6.20 -20.92 -26.44
CA ALA A 127 7.47 -20.62 -25.78
C ALA A 127 8.59 -21.53 -26.28
N VAL A 128 8.33 -22.84 -26.39
CA VAL A 128 9.29 -23.84 -26.88
C VAL A 128 9.67 -23.59 -28.35
N HIS A 129 8.71 -23.23 -29.20
CA HIS A 129 8.99 -22.96 -30.62
C HIS A 129 9.72 -21.63 -30.85
N GLY A 130 9.57 -20.65 -29.94
CA GLY A 130 10.30 -19.38 -29.99
C GLY A 130 9.99 -18.49 -31.21
N ARG A 131 8.91 -18.77 -31.96
CA ARG A 131 8.49 -17.99 -33.13
C ARG A 131 7.67 -16.75 -32.76
N THR A 132 6.93 -16.84 -31.66
CA THR A 132 6.09 -15.78 -31.09
C THR A 132 6.78 -15.21 -29.86
N ARG A 133 6.84 -13.88 -29.73
CA ARG A 133 7.31 -13.26 -28.48
C ARG A 133 6.19 -13.31 -27.46
N LEU A 134 6.48 -13.82 -26.27
CA LEU A 134 5.50 -13.98 -25.21
C LEU A 134 5.76 -12.98 -24.09
N LEU A 135 4.75 -12.24 -23.67
CA LEU A 135 4.78 -11.50 -22.41
C LEU A 135 3.72 -12.13 -21.51
N VAL A 136 4.14 -12.84 -20.47
CA VAL A 136 3.24 -13.65 -19.64
C VAL A 136 3.17 -13.04 -18.26
N VAL A 137 1.98 -12.68 -17.80
CA VAL A 137 1.75 -12.13 -16.46
C VAL A 137 1.12 -13.19 -15.59
N ALA A 138 1.66 -13.40 -14.38
CA ALA A 138 1.08 -14.30 -13.39
C ALA A 138 1.11 -13.68 -12.00
N THR A 139 0.16 -14.07 -11.15
CA THR A 139 0.12 -13.65 -9.75
C THR A 139 0.80 -14.69 -8.87
N ASP A 140 1.67 -14.23 -7.97
CA ASP A 140 2.38 -15.10 -7.02
C ASP A 140 1.43 -15.71 -5.98
N GLY A 141 1.81 -16.88 -5.46
CA GLY A 141 1.06 -17.61 -4.43
C GLY A 141 -0.19 -18.33 -4.94
N ALA A 142 -0.68 -18.02 -6.15
CA ALA A 142 -1.80 -18.73 -6.76
C ALA A 142 -1.34 -20.02 -7.46
N PRO A 143 -2.08 -21.13 -7.34
CA PRO A 143 -1.75 -22.37 -8.04
C PRO A 143 -1.94 -22.18 -9.55
N ALA A 144 -0.83 -22.20 -10.29
CA ALA A 144 -0.81 -22.09 -11.74
C ALA A 144 -0.78 -23.48 -12.42
N PRO A 145 -1.30 -23.61 -13.64
CA PRO A 145 -1.16 -24.84 -14.42
C PRO A 145 0.32 -25.20 -14.63
N GLY A 146 0.67 -26.49 -14.56
CA GLY A 146 2.08 -26.92 -14.65
C GLY A 146 2.78 -26.48 -15.95
N ALA A 147 2.04 -26.37 -17.06
CA ALA A 147 2.57 -25.84 -18.32
C ALA A 147 2.97 -24.34 -18.22
N VAL A 148 2.23 -23.55 -17.45
CA VAL A 148 2.55 -22.14 -17.18
C VAL A 148 3.73 -22.06 -16.22
N SER A 149 3.74 -22.86 -15.14
CA SER A 149 4.86 -22.88 -14.19
C SER A 149 6.19 -23.24 -14.81
N ARG A 150 6.21 -24.15 -15.80
CA ARG A 150 7.41 -24.53 -16.56
C ARG A 150 8.01 -23.40 -17.39
N LEU A 151 7.25 -22.36 -17.72
CA LEU A 151 7.76 -21.21 -18.46
C LEU A 151 8.92 -20.52 -17.74
N TRP A 152 8.83 -20.37 -16.42
CA TRP A 152 9.89 -19.76 -15.61
C TRP A 152 10.72 -20.78 -14.83
N SER A 153 10.13 -21.90 -14.38
CA SER A 153 10.90 -22.91 -13.62
C SER A 153 11.78 -23.79 -14.51
N GLY A 154 11.45 -23.92 -15.80
CA GLY A 154 12.22 -24.67 -16.79
C GLY A 154 13.14 -23.80 -17.64
N GLU A 155 13.43 -22.56 -17.21
CA GLU A 155 14.29 -21.60 -17.93
C GLU A 155 13.88 -21.29 -19.38
N LEU A 156 12.62 -21.55 -19.75
CA LEU A 156 12.12 -21.26 -21.10
C LEU A 156 12.03 -19.75 -21.37
N LEU A 157 11.69 -18.98 -20.34
CA LEU A 157 11.56 -17.53 -20.37
C LEU A 157 12.22 -16.91 -19.12
N PRO A 158 12.92 -15.77 -19.26
CA PRO A 158 13.36 -14.98 -18.10
C PRO A 158 12.16 -14.53 -17.26
N ARG A 159 12.36 -14.46 -15.94
CA ARG A 159 11.35 -14.04 -14.96
C ARG A 159 11.72 -12.69 -14.35
N LEU A 160 10.81 -11.73 -14.45
CA LEU A 160 10.81 -10.49 -13.69
C LEU A 160 9.82 -10.61 -12.53
N THR A 161 10.32 -10.59 -11.30
CA THR A 161 9.47 -10.52 -10.10
C THR A 161 9.24 -9.07 -9.74
N LEU A 162 7.98 -8.68 -9.70
CA LEU A 162 7.54 -7.32 -9.45
C LEU A 162 7.14 -7.19 -7.98
N GLU A 163 8.03 -6.58 -7.22
CA GLU A 163 7.82 -6.32 -5.80
C GLU A 163 6.72 -5.26 -5.58
N PRO A 164 6.04 -5.27 -4.42
CA PRO A 164 5.23 -4.15 -3.96
C PRO A 164 5.93 -2.79 -4.19
N LEU A 165 5.17 -1.79 -4.64
CA LEU A 165 5.72 -0.46 -4.85
C LEU A 165 6.29 0.07 -3.53
N PRO A 166 7.55 0.54 -3.48
CA PRO A 166 8.14 1.02 -2.25
C PRO A 166 7.40 2.24 -1.72
N ARG A 167 7.63 2.56 -0.45
CA ARG A 167 6.94 3.65 0.25
C ARG A 167 7.16 4.99 -0.44
N GLU A 168 8.38 5.27 -0.85
CA GLU A 168 8.80 6.53 -1.47
C GLU A 168 8.08 6.71 -2.82
N GLU A 169 8.11 5.69 -3.68
CA GLU A 169 7.36 5.70 -4.95
C GLU A 169 5.85 5.73 -4.72
N THR A 170 5.35 5.15 -3.62
CA THR A 170 3.93 5.27 -3.24
C THR A 170 3.59 6.73 -2.92
N ALA A 171 4.42 7.42 -2.14
CA ALA A 171 4.22 8.82 -1.82
C ALA A 171 4.26 9.70 -3.08
N GLU A 172 5.18 9.43 -4.00
CA GLU A 172 5.24 10.10 -5.32
C GLU A 172 3.97 9.85 -6.13
N LEU A 173 3.51 8.60 -6.22
CA LEU A 173 2.27 8.22 -6.92
C LEU A 173 1.03 8.90 -6.32
N LEU A 174 1.02 9.10 -5.00
CA LEU A 174 -0.08 9.78 -4.30
C LEU A 174 -0.10 11.29 -4.59
N GLY A 175 1.06 11.92 -4.78
CA GLY A 175 1.18 13.32 -5.19
C GLY A 175 1.01 13.54 -6.70
N ALA A 176 1.29 12.53 -7.52
CA ALA A 176 1.28 12.65 -8.97
C ALA A 176 -0.12 13.00 -9.52
N GLY A 177 -0.21 14.13 -10.22
CA GLY A 177 -1.43 14.59 -10.89
C GLY A 177 -2.43 15.32 -9.99
N ALA A 178 -2.06 15.65 -8.75
CA ALA A 178 -2.86 16.51 -7.86
C ALA A 178 -2.15 17.84 -7.59
N ALA A 179 -2.94 18.92 -7.42
CA ALA A 179 -2.39 20.22 -7.01
C ALA A 179 -1.85 20.20 -5.58
N THR A 180 -2.36 19.29 -4.73
CA THR A 180 -1.95 19.11 -3.34
C THR A 180 -1.84 17.62 -2.99
N GLY A 181 -0.72 17.23 -2.37
CA GLY A 181 -0.43 15.86 -1.97
C GLY A 181 -0.78 15.57 -0.50
N PRO A 182 -0.87 14.29 -0.10
CA PRO A 182 -0.99 13.93 1.30
C PRO A 182 0.27 14.29 2.09
N ASP A 183 0.10 14.57 3.38
CA ASP A 183 1.21 14.66 4.31
C ASP A 183 1.94 13.31 4.46
N PRO A 184 3.22 13.29 4.85
CA PRO A 184 4.01 12.06 4.95
C PRO A 184 3.34 10.97 5.80
N LEU A 185 2.76 11.30 6.96
CA LEU A 185 2.10 10.28 7.80
C LEU A 185 0.86 9.70 7.12
N THR A 186 0.11 10.50 6.36
CA THR A 186 -1.02 10.00 5.56
C THR A 186 -0.54 9.09 4.42
N ALA A 187 0.52 9.47 3.72
CA ALA A 187 1.10 8.64 2.66
C ALA A 187 1.56 7.29 3.22
N ASP A 188 2.22 7.30 4.37
CA ASP A 188 2.69 6.10 5.06
C ASP A 188 1.53 5.23 5.50
N ARG A 189 0.49 5.84 6.09
CA ARG A 189 -0.72 5.13 6.49
C ARG A 189 -1.37 4.46 5.29
N LEU A 190 -1.55 5.15 4.17
CA LEU A 190 -2.11 4.58 2.95
C LEU A 190 -1.25 3.44 2.41
N HIS A 191 0.07 3.62 2.37
CA HIS A 191 1.01 2.57 1.96
C HIS A 191 0.89 1.32 2.85
N ARG A 192 0.92 1.48 4.18
CA ARG A 192 0.76 0.39 5.17
C ARG A 192 -0.57 -0.34 5.02
N LEU A 193 -1.67 0.40 4.88
CA LEU A 193 -3.01 -0.19 4.73
C LEU A 193 -3.16 -1.01 3.45
N CYS A 194 -2.44 -0.66 2.38
CA CYS A 194 -2.58 -1.32 1.09
C CYS A 194 -1.57 -2.46 0.87
N ARG A 195 -0.45 -2.50 1.61
CA ARG A 195 0.64 -3.49 1.44
C ARG A 195 1.05 -3.71 -0.02
N GLY A 196 1.07 -2.64 -0.81
CA GLY A 196 1.45 -2.67 -2.23
C GLY A 196 0.32 -3.05 -3.21
N ASP A 197 -0.91 -3.28 -2.76
CA ASP A 197 -2.07 -3.37 -3.66
C ASP A 197 -2.43 -1.95 -4.14
N LEU A 198 -2.01 -1.62 -5.37
CA LEU A 198 -2.24 -0.31 -6.00
C LEU A 198 -3.71 -0.09 -6.37
N ARG A 199 -4.49 -1.16 -6.55
CA ARG A 199 -5.93 -1.07 -6.81
C ARG A 199 -6.63 -0.64 -5.52
N LEU A 200 -6.33 -1.30 -4.41
CA LEU A 200 -6.82 -0.91 -3.08
C LEU A 200 -6.38 0.51 -2.72
N LEU A 201 -5.12 0.88 -3.01
CA LEU A 201 -4.61 2.25 -2.79
C LEU A 201 -5.45 3.31 -3.51
N ARG A 202 -5.80 3.05 -4.78
CA ARG A 202 -6.63 3.97 -5.56
C ARG A 202 -8.04 4.09 -4.99
N GLU A 203 -8.64 2.96 -4.61
CA GLU A 203 -9.98 2.91 -4.02
C GLU A 203 -10.03 3.63 -2.66
N LEU A 204 -9.06 3.37 -1.78
CA LEU A 204 -8.95 4.02 -0.48
C LEU A 204 -8.68 5.52 -0.60
N LEU A 205 -7.77 5.92 -1.49
CA LEU A 205 -7.49 7.34 -1.70
C LEU A 205 -8.71 8.09 -2.23
N ALA A 206 -9.45 7.52 -3.18
CA ALA A 206 -10.71 8.11 -3.66
C ALA A 206 -11.70 8.24 -2.49
N ALA A 207 -11.87 7.18 -1.70
CA ALA A 207 -12.76 7.17 -0.54
C ALA A 207 -12.39 8.21 0.53
N VAL A 208 -11.08 8.38 0.81
CA VAL A 208 -10.56 9.37 1.75
C VAL A 208 -10.78 10.78 1.22
N ARG A 209 -10.61 11.02 -0.08
CA ARG A 209 -10.86 12.34 -0.68
C ARG A 209 -12.33 12.73 -0.72
N GLU A 210 -13.23 11.76 -0.87
CA GLU A 210 -14.67 12.00 -0.92
C GLU A 210 -15.31 12.09 0.47
N ARG A 211 -14.85 11.29 1.45
CA ARG A 211 -15.53 11.08 2.73
C ARG A 211 -14.66 11.28 3.96
N GLY A 212 -13.34 11.43 3.79
CA GLY A 212 -12.41 11.55 4.89
C GLY A 212 -12.37 12.97 5.48
N PRO A 213 -12.14 13.12 6.79
CA PRO A 213 -11.86 14.42 7.39
C PRO A 213 -10.47 14.88 6.96
N LEU A 214 -10.40 15.57 5.82
CA LEU A 214 -9.16 16.15 5.32
C LEU A 214 -8.88 17.45 6.05
N THR A 215 -7.77 17.52 6.77
CA THR A 215 -7.31 18.72 7.46
C THR A 215 -6.10 19.30 6.73
N PRO A 216 -6.09 20.60 6.35
CA PRO A 216 -4.90 21.22 5.80
C PRO A 216 -3.78 21.21 6.85
N VAL A 217 -2.55 20.90 6.43
CA VAL A 217 -1.39 20.90 7.33
C VAL A 217 -0.80 22.31 7.42
N PRO A 218 -0.73 22.93 8.61
CA PRO A 218 -0.23 24.29 8.76
C PRO A 218 1.17 24.49 8.16
N GLY A 219 1.34 25.58 7.40
CA GLY A 219 2.61 25.94 6.77
C GLY A 219 3.03 25.08 5.58
N THR A 220 2.12 24.27 5.02
CA THR A 220 2.37 23.46 3.82
C THR A 220 1.15 23.48 2.89
N ASP A 221 1.35 23.08 1.64
CA ASP A 221 0.29 22.84 0.66
C ASP A 221 -0.33 21.42 0.77
N ARG A 222 -0.03 20.69 1.84
CA ARG A 222 -0.43 19.28 2.01
C ARG A 222 -1.67 19.15 2.88
N TRP A 223 -2.38 18.04 2.69
CA TRP A 223 -3.51 17.66 3.53
C TRP A 223 -3.18 16.41 4.35
N ALA A 224 -3.67 16.38 5.58
CA ALA A 224 -3.57 15.24 6.46
C ALA A 224 -4.94 14.55 6.58
N TRP A 225 -4.91 13.22 6.65
CA TRP A 225 -6.04 12.39 7.03
C TRP A 225 -5.70 11.65 8.32
N ARG A 226 -6.49 11.94 9.35
CA ARG A 226 -6.48 11.29 10.67
C ARG A 226 -7.93 10.89 10.99
N GLY A 227 -8.13 9.72 11.57
CA GLY A 227 -9.45 9.17 11.87
C GLY A 227 -9.81 7.92 11.06
N PRO A 228 -11.10 7.54 11.02
CA PRO A 228 -11.53 6.21 10.58
C PRO A 228 -11.34 5.99 9.08
N VAL A 229 -11.12 4.73 8.69
CA VAL A 229 -11.11 4.31 7.29
C VAL A 229 -12.53 4.38 6.73
N PRO A 230 -12.75 5.10 5.61
CA PRO A 230 -14.06 5.11 4.95
C PRO A 230 -14.38 3.72 4.38
N VAL A 231 -15.38 3.03 4.95
CA VAL A 231 -15.82 1.70 4.48
C VAL A 231 -16.75 1.85 3.29
N THR A 232 -16.18 2.10 2.10
CA THR A 232 -16.90 2.10 0.82
C THR A 232 -17.23 0.68 0.37
N ALA A 233 -18.02 0.53 -0.71
CA ALA A 233 -18.35 -0.78 -1.28
C ALA A 233 -17.09 -1.57 -1.67
N ALA A 234 -16.10 -0.91 -2.28
CA ALA A 234 -14.86 -1.54 -2.71
C ALA A 234 -13.99 -2.01 -1.51
N VAL A 235 -13.89 -1.18 -0.47
CA VAL A 235 -13.20 -1.57 0.77
C VAL A 235 -13.93 -2.72 1.47
N ARG A 236 -15.27 -2.70 1.48
CA ARG A 236 -16.09 -3.78 2.04
C ARG A 236 -15.90 -5.09 1.26
N GLU A 237 -15.89 -5.04 -0.06
CA GLU A 237 -15.66 -6.21 -0.91
C GLU A 237 -14.30 -6.85 -0.59
N HIS A 238 -13.25 -6.03 -0.47
CA HIS A 238 -11.91 -6.51 -0.12
C HIS A 238 -11.82 -7.12 1.29
N THR A 239 -12.63 -6.61 2.22
CA THR A 239 -12.62 -7.02 3.65
C THR A 239 -13.82 -7.88 4.04
N ALA A 240 -14.60 -8.37 3.08
CA ALA A 240 -15.84 -9.10 3.31
C ALA A 240 -15.61 -10.36 4.16
N HIS A 241 -14.49 -11.04 3.94
CA HIS A 241 -14.10 -12.23 4.69
C HIS A 241 -13.87 -11.95 6.19
N VAL A 242 -13.61 -10.71 6.59
CA VAL A 242 -13.51 -10.26 8.00
C VAL A 242 -14.83 -9.64 8.48
N LEU A 243 -15.50 -8.88 7.61
CA LEU A 243 -16.74 -8.16 7.92
C LEU A 243 -17.95 -9.08 8.08
N ASP A 244 -18.07 -10.07 7.19
CA ASP A 244 -19.26 -10.90 7.03
C ASP A 244 -19.04 -12.32 7.58
N ARG A 245 -18.19 -12.44 8.62
CA ARG A 245 -17.94 -13.73 9.31
C ARG A 245 -19.25 -14.32 9.83
N ALA A 246 -19.48 -15.59 9.50
CA ALA A 246 -20.71 -16.29 9.87
C ALA A 246 -20.84 -16.56 11.38
N ARG A 247 -19.70 -16.71 12.08
CA ARG A 247 -19.67 -16.99 13.53
C ARG A 247 -19.50 -15.69 14.32
N PRO A 248 -20.46 -15.32 15.20
CA PRO A 248 -20.39 -14.10 15.99
C PRO A 248 -19.18 -14.02 16.92
N GLU A 249 -18.70 -15.16 17.43
CA GLU A 249 -17.59 -15.23 18.39
C GLU A 249 -16.24 -14.93 17.70
N GLU A 250 -16.07 -15.42 16.47
CA GLU A 250 -14.91 -15.09 15.62
C GLU A 250 -14.92 -13.60 15.27
N ARG A 251 -16.10 -13.06 14.93
CA ARG A 251 -16.27 -11.63 14.66
C ARG A 251 -15.94 -10.77 15.89
N GLU A 252 -16.41 -11.16 17.06
CA GLU A 252 -16.12 -10.45 18.31
C GLU A 252 -14.64 -10.50 18.66
N THR A 253 -13.98 -11.65 18.48
CA THR A 253 -12.53 -11.80 18.70
C THR A 253 -11.71 -10.87 17.80
N LEU A 254 -12.05 -10.81 16.50
CA LEU A 254 -11.41 -9.91 15.55
C LEU A 254 -11.61 -8.43 15.94
N GLU A 255 -12.80 -8.06 16.39
CA GLU A 255 -13.06 -6.70 16.87
C GLU A 255 -12.30 -6.39 18.17
N ARG A 256 -12.14 -7.35 19.09
CA ARG A 256 -11.32 -7.14 20.30
C ARG A 256 -9.88 -6.83 19.93
N LEU A 257 -9.31 -7.61 19.01
CA LEU A 257 -7.98 -7.34 18.46
C LEU A 257 -7.94 -5.95 17.80
N ALA A 258 -8.91 -5.64 16.94
CA ALA A 258 -8.96 -4.35 16.25
C ALA A 258 -8.91 -3.13 17.17
N PHE A 259 -9.43 -3.20 18.40
CA PHE A 259 -9.37 -2.09 19.35
C PHE A 259 -8.20 -2.16 20.34
N ALA A 260 -7.56 -3.31 20.53
CA ALA A 260 -6.58 -3.51 21.61
C ALA A 260 -5.28 -4.20 21.17
N GLU A 261 -4.99 -4.19 19.86
CA GLU A 261 -3.75 -4.71 19.31
C GLU A 261 -2.51 -3.94 19.80
N PRO A 262 -1.38 -4.64 20.10
CA PRO A 262 -1.25 -6.09 20.25
C PRO A 262 -1.84 -6.59 21.58
N LEU A 263 -2.59 -7.70 21.56
CA LEU A 263 -3.21 -8.26 22.76
C LEU A 263 -2.48 -9.51 23.23
N ALA A 264 -2.03 -9.53 24.50
CA ALA A 264 -1.46 -10.74 25.09
C ALA A 264 -2.49 -11.88 25.08
N LEU A 265 -2.04 -13.10 24.80
CA LEU A 265 -2.86 -14.30 24.89
C LEU A 265 -3.24 -14.55 26.35
N ASP A 266 -4.43 -14.10 26.73
CA ASP A 266 -5.04 -14.41 28.01
C ASP A 266 -6.30 -15.27 27.74
N PRO A 267 -6.35 -16.53 28.22
CA PRO A 267 -7.46 -17.44 27.97
C PRO A 267 -8.79 -16.96 28.55
N ASP A 268 -8.76 -16.06 29.55
CA ASP A 268 -9.99 -15.45 30.10
C ASP A 268 -10.57 -14.37 29.18
N THR A 269 -9.77 -13.83 28.25
CA THR A 269 -10.18 -12.78 27.32
C THR A 269 -10.26 -13.23 25.85
N LEU A 270 -9.52 -14.26 25.44
CA LEU A 270 -9.54 -14.83 24.09
C LEU A 270 -9.63 -16.36 24.11
N ASP A 271 -10.62 -16.92 23.43
CA ASP A 271 -10.73 -18.39 23.26
C ASP A 271 -9.65 -18.87 22.28
N VAL A 272 -8.72 -19.68 22.78
CA VAL A 272 -7.60 -20.25 22.00
C VAL A 272 -8.08 -21.02 20.77
N ARG A 273 -9.20 -21.75 20.84
CA ARG A 273 -9.72 -22.51 19.70
C ARG A 273 -10.28 -21.60 18.61
N ILE A 274 -10.75 -20.41 18.98
CA ILE A 274 -11.16 -19.38 18.01
C ILE A 274 -9.92 -18.79 17.35
N LEU A 275 -8.89 -18.49 18.13
CA LEU A 275 -7.62 -17.95 17.62
C LEU A 275 -6.93 -18.91 16.65
N GLU A 276 -6.83 -20.21 16.97
CA GLU A 276 -6.26 -21.23 16.08
C GLU A 276 -6.97 -21.28 14.72
N ARG A 277 -8.30 -21.15 14.71
CA ARG A 277 -9.06 -21.09 13.45
C ARG A 277 -8.81 -19.80 12.69
N LEU A 278 -8.78 -18.67 13.39
CA LEU A 278 -8.50 -17.37 12.77
C LEU A 278 -7.05 -17.29 12.24
N GLU A 279 -6.11 -17.96 12.89
CA GLU A 279 -4.73 -18.12 12.43
C GLU A 279 -4.64 -19.03 11.20
N ALA A 280 -5.35 -20.17 11.20
CA ALA A 280 -5.44 -21.06 10.03
C ALA A 280 -6.10 -20.36 8.81
N ASP A 281 -7.07 -19.47 9.06
CA ASP A 281 -7.69 -18.61 8.04
C ASP A 281 -6.80 -17.42 7.64
N GLY A 282 -5.62 -17.24 8.26
CA GLY A 282 -4.66 -16.19 7.96
C GLY A 282 -5.05 -14.79 8.45
N LEU A 283 -6.00 -14.67 9.38
CA LEU A 283 -6.56 -13.40 9.87
C LEU A 283 -5.88 -12.86 11.12
N VAL A 284 -5.31 -13.77 11.91
CA VAL A 284 -4.56 -13.45 13.13
C VAL A 284 -3.16 -14.05 13.03
N THR A 285 -2.18 -13.33 13.58
CA THR A 285 -0.82 -13.85 13.80
C THR A 285 -0.47 -13.67 15.27
N VAL A 286 0.26 -14.63 15.82
CA VAL A 286 0.83 -14.56 17.17
C VAL A 286 2.33 -14.33 17.06
N ASP A 287 2.87 -13.37 17.80
CA ASP A 287 4.31 -13.13 17.84
C ASP A 287 5.04 -14.08 18.81
N ASP A 288 6.38 -14.04 18.81
CA ASP A 288 7.22 -14.89 19.66
C ASP A 288 6.99 -14.65 21.17
N ARG A 289 6.34 -13.54 21.54
CA ARG A 289 6.00 -13.17 22.92
C ARG A 289 4.59 -13.59 23.30
N GLY A 290 3.86 -14.26 22.41
CA GLY A 290 2.49 -14.68 22.64
C GLY A 290 1.49 -13.52 22.60
N ALA A 291 1.76 -12.46 21.83
CA ALA A 291 0.80 -11.41 21.56
C ALA A 291 0.12 -11.63 20.20
N ALA A 292 -1.21 -11.64 20.20
CA ALA A 292 -2.04 -11.77 19.02
C ALA A 292 -2.27 -10.41 18.36
N ARG A 293 -2.18 -10.38 17.03
CA ARG A 293 -2.48 -9.22 16.18
C ARG A 293 -3.19 -9.62 14.90
N LEU A 294 -3.88 -8.68 14.27
CA LEU A 294 -4.48 -8.92 12.96
C LEU A 294 -3.37 -9.02 11.90
N THR A 295 -3.49 -9.99 11.01
CA THR A 295 -2.47 -10.25 9.98
C THR A 295 -2.33 -9.08 9.02
N HIS A 296 -3.45 -8.46 8.62
CA HIS A 296 -3.49 -7.39 7.63
C HIS A 296 -3.81 -6.03 8.26
N PRO A 297 -3.00 -4.96 8.03
CA PRO A 297 -3.17 -3.65 8.64
C PRO A 297 -4.52 -2.98 8.37
N LEU A 298 -5.17 -3.31 7.25
CA LEU A 298 -6.51 -2.80 6.91
C LEU A 298 -7.62 -3.39 7.81
N HIS A 299 -7.45 -4.60 8.34
CA HIS A 299 -8.52 -5.29 9.05
C HIS A 299 -8.94 -4.52 10.30
N GLY A 300 -7.99 -4.09 11.14
CA GLY A 300 -8.28 -3.34 12.37
C GLY A 300 -9.09 -2.07 12.12
N PRO A 301 -8.60 -1.11 11.31
CA PRO A 301 -9.33 0.11 10.99
C PRO A 301 -10.72 -0.13 10.38
N VAL A 302 -10.88 -1.12 9.50
CA VAL A 302 -12.18 -1.44 8.91
C VAL A 302 -13.13 -2.06 9.93
N LEU A 303 -12.64 -2.95 10.79
CA LEU A 303 -13.37 -3.51 11.93
C LEU A 303 -13.88 -2.39 12.85
N ARG A 304 -13.01 -1.45 13.21
CA ARG A 304 -13.34 -0.29 14.05
C ARG A 304 -14.35 0.63 13.38
N ALA A 305 -14.16 0.96 12.10
CA ALA A 305 -15.05 1.84 11.35
C ALA A 305 -16.44 1.22 11.11
N ALA A 306 -16.51 -0.11 10.95
CA ALA A 306 -17.77 -0.85 10.84
C ALA A 306 -18.44 -1.09 12.20
N ALA A 307 -17.72 -0.99 13.31
CA ALA A 307 -18.28 -1.15 14.64
C ALA A 307 -19.24 0.01 14.96
N GLY A 308 -20.48 -0.30 15.33
CA GLY A 308 -21.42 0.71 15.83
C GLY A 308 -20.88 1.42 17.08
N ARG A 309 -21.28 2.67 17.32
CA ARG A 309 -20.75 3.52 18.41
C ARG A 309 -20.80 2.85 19.79
N LEU A 310 -21.88 2.12 20.10
CA LEU A 310 -22.01 1.41 21.38
C LEU A 310 -21.00 0.27 21.51
N ARG A 311 -20.78 -0.45 20.41
CA ARG A 311 -19.83 -1.57 20.36
C ARG A 311 -18.40 -1.05 20.44
N ALA A 312 -18.07 0.00 19.70
CA ALA A 312 -16.79 0.69 19.81
C ALA A 312 -16.52 1.18 21.25
N ARG A 313 -17.51 1.77 21.94
CA ARG A 313 -17.35 2.18 23.36
C ARG A 313 -17.11 1.01 24.31
N ARG A 314 -17.75 -0.14 24.08
CA ARG A 314 -17.55 -1.35 24.89
C ARG A 314 -16.17 -1.97 24.65
N MET A 315 -15.62 -1.82 23.45
CA MET A 315 -14.38 -2.48 23.02
C MET A 315 -13.15 -1.57 23.04
N ALA A 316 -13.36 -0.25 23.08
CA ALA A 316 -12.28 0.72 23.16
C ALA A 316 -11.40 0.39 24.37
N PRO A 317 -10.07 0.37 24.19
CA PRO A 317 -9.17 0.12 25.29
C PRO A 317 -9.34 1.24 26.32
N THR A 318 -9.36 0.88 27.59
CA THR A 318 -9.27 1.86 28.68
C THR A 318 -7.98 2.66 28.46
N PRO A 319 -7.96 3.99 28.68
CA PRO A 319 -6.74 4.80 28.56
C PRO A 319 -5.52 4.21 29.30
N ASP A 320 -5.79 3.53 30.41
CA ASP A 320 -4.81 2.80 31.23
C ASP A 320 -4.08 1.67 30.49
N ARG A 321 -4.62 1.13 29.40
CA ARG A 321 -3.98 0.09 28.58
C ARG A 321 -3.02 0.64 27.53
N CYS A 322 -3.33 1.81 26.95
CA CYS A 322 -2.47 2.44 25.95
C CYS A 322 -1.24 3.10 26.58
N GLY A 323 -1.35 3.65 27.79
CA GLY A 323 -0.26 4.35 28.48
C GLY A 323 1.01 3.50 28.66
N PRO A 324 0.95 2.32 29.30
CA PRO A 324 2.13 1.47 29.50
C PRO A 324 2.74 0.95 28.19
N ALA A 325 1.91 0.64 27.20
CA ALA A 325 2.38 0.17 25.90
C ALA A 325 3.09 1.29 25.11
N LEU A 326 2.53 2.50 25.13
CA LEU A 326 3.16 3.68 24.52
C LEU A 326 4.45 4.07 25.24
N GLU A 327 4.50 3.92 26.57
CA GLU A 327 5.70 4.10 27.37
C GLU A 327 6.80 3.10 26.98
N ALA A 328 6.45 1.82 26.82
CA ALA A 328 7.38 0.80 26.38
C ALA A 328 7.93 1.09 24.97
N GLU A 329 7.09 1.54 24.04
CA GLU A 329 7.54 2.02 22.72
C GLU A 329 8.48 3.22 22.83
N ARG A 330 8.15 4.20 23.69
CA ARG A 330 9.00 5.37 23.93
C ARG A 330 10.38 4.96 24.43
N ALA A 331 10.43 4.08 25.43
CA ALA A 331 11.68 3.57 25.99
C ALA A 331 12.50 2.82 24.94
N ALA A 332 11.86 1.99 24.11
CA ALA A 332 12.54 1.28 23.02
C ALA A 332 13.12 2.23 21.96
N LEU A 333 12.39 3.28 21.58
CA LEU A 333 12.89 4.32 20.66
C LEU A 333 14.09 5.06 21.26
N ALA A 334 14.01 5.47 22.52
CA ALA A 334 15.10 6.16 23.21
C ALA A 334 16.36 5.28 23.24
N GLN A 335 16.21 4.01 23.64
CA GLN A 335 17.31 3.04 23.66
C GLN A 335 17.96 2.86 22.28
N ARG A 336 17.17 2.78 21.21
CA ARG A 336 17.69 2.65 19.84
C ARG A 336 18.48 3.89 19.42
N ILE A 337 17.98 5.09 19.74
CA ILE A 337 18.69 6.34 19.47
C ILE A 337 20.02 6.39 20.21
N ASP A 338 20.05 6.01 21.50
CA ASP A 338 21.27 5.99 22.31
C ASP A 338 22.31 5.00 21.78
N GLN A 339 21.84 3.89 21.18
CA GLN A 339 22.68 2.89 20.51
C GLN A 339 23.07 3.26 19.08
N ALA A 340 22.64 4.42 18.57
CA ALA A 340 22.75 4.82 17.17
C ALA A 340 22.18 3.77 16.18
N ASP A 341 21.20 2.98 16.62
CA ASP A 341 20.55 1.94 15.84
C ASP A 341 19.31 2.50 15.13
N VAL A 342 19.47 2.78 13.84
CA VAL A 342 18.44 3.39 12.99
C VAL A 342 17.58 2.36 12.23
N ARG A 343 17.66 1.08 12.61
CA ARG A 343 16.81 0.03 12.00
C ARG A 343 15.33 0.28 12.32
N GLU A 344 14.45 -0.08 11.38
CA GLU A 344 13.01 0.02 11.56
C GLU A 344 12.57 -0.64 12.89
N LEU A 345 11.78 0.09 13.67
CA LEU A 345 11.16 -0.39 14.89
C LEU A 345 9.65 -0.27 14.72
N GLU A 346 8.94 -1.38 14.92
CA GLU A 346 7.48 -1.35 14.93
C GLU A 346 6.98 -0.58 16.14
N THR A 347 6.05 0.35 15.90
CA THR A 347 5.50 1.27 16.90
C THR A 347 3.98 1.34 16.76
N PRO A 348 3.28 0.21 16.92
CA PRO A 348 1.87 0.07 16.62
C PRO A 348 0.97 1.03 17.41
N VAL A 349 1.28 1.32 18.68
CA VAL A 349 0.44 2.16 19.56
C VAL A 349 0.56 3.63 19.18
N GLY A 350 1.78 4.15 19.01
CA GLY A 350 1.96 5.53 18.56
C GLY A 350 1.42 5.79 17.16
N GLU A 351 1.59 4.83 16.25
CA GLU A 351 1.01 4.87 14.91
C GLU A 351 -0.52 4.84 14.96
N TRP A 352 -1.10 3.96 15.77
CA TRP A 352 -2.55 3.88 15.94
C TRP A 352 -3.13 5.18 16.50
N LEU A 353 -2.50 5.78 17.52
CA LEU A 353 -2.95 7.06 18.08
C LEU A 353 -2.92 8.19 17.05
N ALA A 354 -1.83 8.28 16.27
CA ALA A 354 -1.74 9.23 15.17
C ALA A 354 -2.83 8.94 14.12
N ASP A 355 -2.91 7.71 13.63
CA ASP A 355 -3.85 7.28 12.60
C ASP A 355 -5.32 7.54 12.99
N GLU A 356 -5.72 7.35 14.24
CA GLU A 356 -7.07 7.64 14.74
C GLU A 356 -7.29 9.12 15.09
N GLY A 357 -6.26 9.96 15.02
CA GLY A 357 -6.32 11.38 15.39
C GLY A 357 -6.44 11.61 16.90
N ALA A 358 -6.13 10.59 17.70
CA ALA A 358 -6.12 10.70 19.16
C ALA A 358 -4.98 11.63 19.63
N PRO A 359 -5.10 12.25 20.83
CA PRO A 359 -4.02 13.06 21.38
C PRO A 359 -2.76 12.23 21.58
N LEU A 360 -1.63 12.66 21.00
CA LEU A 360 -0.35 12.00 21.13
C LEU A 360 0.54 12.82 22.09
N PRO A 361 1.13 12.22 23.12
CA PRO A 361 2.05 12.93 24.02
C PRO A 361 3.20 13.57 23.24
N ALA A 362 3.43 14.87 23.44
CA ALA A 362 4.39 15.63 22.65
C ALA A 362 5.83 15.08 22.79
N GLY A 363 6.22 14.61 23.98
CA GLY A 363 7.52 13.95 24.18
C GLY A 363 7.69 12.67 23.35
N TYR A 364 6.63 11.87 23.16
CA TYR A 364 6.69 10.71 22.25
C TYR A 364 6.81 11.15 20.79
N ALA A 365 6.01 12.15 20.38
CA ALA A 365 6.03 12.68 19.03
C ALA A 365 7.40 13.28 18.64
N ALA A 366 8.03 14.03 19.55
CA ALA A 366 9.38 14.56 19.37
C ALA A 366 10.43 13.44 19.21
N LEU A 367 10.34 12.40 20.04
CA LEU A 367 11.25 11.26 19.95
C LEU A 367 11.09 10.49 18.63
N ARG A 368 9.85 10.30 18.17
CA ARG A 368 9.54 9.74 16.83
C ARG A 368 10.09 10.59 15.70
N ALA A 369 9.92 11.92 15.79
CA ALA A 369 10.46 12.85 14.81
C ALA A 369 11.99 12.74 14.73
N ARG A 370 12.67 12.73 15.88
CA ARG A 370 14.12 12.54 15.97
C ARG A 370 14.55 11.20 15.35
N PHE A 371 13.86 10.11 15.67
CA PHE A 371 14.17 8.78 15.12
C PHE A 371 14.03 8.76 13.59
N ALA A 372 12.93 9.31 13.06
CA ALA A 372 12.71 9.41 11.61
C ALA A 372 13.80 10.26 10.94
N ARG A 373 14.22 11.37 11.56
CA ARG A 373 15.29 12.24 11.05
C ARG A 373 16.62 11.51 10.99
N LEU A 374 16.99 10.77 12.04
CA LEU A 374 18.22 9.96 12.06
C LEU A 374 18.23 8.85 11.00
N ARG A 375 17.04 8.38 10.58
CA ARG A 375 16.88 7.46 9.43
C ARG A 375 16.97 8.14 8.06
N GLY A 376 17.15 9.47 8.00
CA GLY A 376 17.10 10.24 6.76
C GLY A 376 15.68 10.51 6.24
N ARG A 377 14.64 10.19 7.03
CA ARG A 377 13.23 10.38 6.66
C ARG A 377 12.74 11.74 7.13
N LEU A 378 13.29 12.80 6.53
CA LEU A 378 13.11 14.18 6.98
C LEU A 378 11.66 14.68 6.89
N SER A 379 10.96 14.32 5.82
CA SER A 379 9.55 14.65 5.63
C SER A 379 8.67 13.99 6.69
N GLU A 380 8.93 12.71 7.02
CA GLU A 380 8.26 11.99 8.10
C GLU A 380 8.57 12.63 9.47
N ALA A 381 9.83 13.00 9.72
CA ALA A 381 10.24 13.66 10.96
C ALA A 381 9.47 14.96 11.20
N ALA A 382 9.38 15.82 10.18
CA ALA A 382 8.61 17.05 10.24
C ALA A 382 7.11 16.78 10.48
N ALA A 383 6.56 15.70 9.93
CA ALA A 383 5.17 15.34 10.14
C ALA A 383 4.88 14.84 11.56
N TRP A 384 5.75 14.00 12.14
CA TRP A 384 5.66 13.59 13.55
C TRP A 384 5.79 14.78 14.51
N ALA A 385 6.70 15.71 14.24
CA ALA A 385 6.85 16.91 15.05
C ALA A 385 5.57 17.77 15.04
N ARG A 386 4.95 17.97 13.87
CA ARG A 386 3.65 18.67 13.74
C ARG A 386 2.53 17.95 14.49
N GLU A 387 2.51 16.62 14.49
CA GLU A 387 1.52 15.83 15.23
C GLU A 387 1.64 16.07 16.75
N GLY A 388 2.86 16.19 17.28
CA GLY A 388 3.09 16.59 18.67
C GLY A 388 2.60 18.01 18.97
N LEU A 389 2.88 18.96 18.07
CA LEU A 389 2.45 20.36 18.20
C LEU A 389 0.92 20.53 18.12
N ARG A 390 0.20 19.61 17.48
CA ARG A 390 -1.27 19.59 17.50
C ARG A 390 -1.82 19.39 18.92
N THR A 391 -1.11 18.62 19.75
CA THR A 391 -1.51 18.35 21.14
C THR A 391 -0.93 19.39 22.11
N ASN A 392 0.34 19.78 21.93
CA ASN A 392 0.99 20.84 22.69
C ASN A 392 1.74 21.81 21.75
N PRO A 393 1.12 22.94 21.35
CA PRO A 393 1.70 23.86 20.36
C PRO A 393 3.03 24.50 20.75
N GLY A 394 3.36 24.54 22.04
CA GLY A 394 4.58 25.17 22.57
C GLY A 394 5.70 24.20 22.92
N GLU A 395 5.58 22.90 22.60
CA GLU A 395 6.57 21.91 23.01
C GLU A 395 7.94 22.16 22.34
N PRO A 396 9.00 22.50 23.11
CA PRO A 396 10.29 22.91 22.54
C PRO A 396 11.00 21.77 21.80
N ALA A 397 10.82 20.53 22.24
CA ALA A 397 11.40 19.36 21.60
C ALA A 397 10.79 19.12 20.20
N CYS A 398 9.46 19.27 20.06
CA CYS A 398 8.81 19.15 18.76
C CYS A 398 9.18 20.30 17.82
N LEU A 399 9.24 21.55 18.33
CA LEU A 399 9.67 22.70 17.53
C LEU A 399 11.10 22.52 17.02
N SER A 400 12.01 22.07 17.88
CA SER A 400 13.40 21.83 17.55
C SER A 400 13.55 20.76 16.46
N GLU A 401 12.87 19.62 16.60
CA GLU A 401 12.89 18.55 15.59
C GLU A 401 12.23 18.96 14.26
N LEU A 402 11.18 19.80 14.31
CA LEU A 402 10.57 20.36 13.11
C LEU A 402 11.55 21.26 12.35
N VAL A 403 12.24 22.17 13.05
CA VAL A 403 13.24 23.07 12.47
C VAL A 403 14.42 22.28 11.88
N LEU A 404 14.93 21.28 12.61
CA LEU A 404 16.01 20.43 12.12
C LEU A 404 15.61 19.66 10.86
N ALA A 405 14.41 19.08 10.85
CA ALA A 405 13.92 18.31 9.71
C ALA A 405 13.73 19.17 8.45
N THR A 406 13.15 20.37 8.59
CA THR A 406 12.94 21.30 7.45
C THR A 406 14.24 21.94 6.97
N ALA A 407 15.17 22.24 7.88
CA ALA A 407 16.50 22.73 7.53
C ALA A 407 17.29 21.69 6.70
N GLN A 408 17.24 20.42 7.11
CA GLN A 408 17.91 19.33 6.41
C GLN A 408 17.22 18.95 5.09
N SER A 409 15.90 19.14 4.97
CA SER A 409 15.17 18.85 3.72
C SER A 409 15.34 19.94 2.66
N GLY A 410 15.78 21.13 3.08
CA GLY A 410 15.85 22.32 2.21
C GLY A 410 14.52 23.08 2.10
N ASP A 411 13.47 22.67 2.85
CA ASP A 411 12.14 23.29 2.84
C ASP A 411 11.97 24.42 3.86
N ALA A 412 13.05 24.86 4.53
CA ALA A 412 12.96 25.88 5.57
C ALA A 412 12.54 27.26 5.00
N PRO A 413 11.49 27.92 5.55
CA PRO A 413 11.26 29.33 5.29
C PRO A 413 12.39 30.17 5.92
N PRO A 414 12.84 31.26 5.27
CA PRO A 414 14.06 31.99 5.63
C PRO A 414 14.04 32.71 6.99
N ASP A 415 12.91 32.82 7.70
CA ASP A 415 12.74 33.84 8.75
C ASP A 415 12.70 33.30 10.21
N GLY A 416 12.99 32.01 10.44
CA GLY A 416 13.09 31.46 11.79
C GLY A 416 14.44 31.76 12.46
N HIS A 417 14.46 32.57 13.51
CA HIS A 417 15.71 33.04 14.18
C HIS A 417 16.57 31.90 14.77
N GLY A 418 15.98 30.74 15.09
CA GLY A 418 16.72 29.52 15.45
C GLY A 418 17.02 28.59 14.27
N ALA A 419 16.29 28.74 13.14
CA ALA A 419 16.48 27.93 11.95
C ALA A 419 17.73 28.33 11.16
N SER A 420 18.14 29.61 11.20
CA SER A 420 19.35 30.09 10.51
C SER A 420 20.62 29.39 10.99
N ALA A 421 20.77 29.22 12.31
CA ALA A 421 21.91 28.53 12.91
C ALA A 421 21.98 27.05 12.49
N TRP A 422 20.83 26.37 12.47
CA TRP A 422 20.75 24.96 12.09
C TRP A 422 20.82 24.73 10.57
N VAL A 423 20.31 25.65 9.76
CA VAL A 423 20.45 25.63 8.29
C VAL A 423 21.93 25.81 7.91
N ALA A 424 22.65 26.70 8.58
CA ALA A 424 24.09 26.87 8.41
C ALA A 424 24.85 25.60 8.84
N ALA A 425 24.52 25.03 10.01
CA ALA A 425 25.14 23.78 10.48
C ALA A 425 24.86 22.59 9.55
N ALA A 426 23.64 22.46 9.02
CA ALA A 426 23.25 21.41 8.09
C ALA A 426 23.94 21.53 6.72
N ARG A 427 24.33 22.75 6.31
CA ARG A 427 25.14 23.03 5.12
C ARG A 427 26.65 22.86 5.34
N GLY A 428 27.08 22.55 6.58
CA GLY A 428 28.49 22.41 6.95
C GLY A 428 29.20 23.73 7.28
N ASP A 429 28.47 24.85 7.36
CA ASP A 429 29.01 26.15 7.76
C ASP A 429 28.83 26.34 9.27
N LEU A 430 29.78 25.78 10.04
CA LEU A 430 29.77 25.85 11.50
C LEU A 430 30.01 27.28 12.01
N ASP A 431 30.69 28.13 11.24
CA ASP A 431 30.99 29.52 11.62
C ASP A 431 29.76 30.43 11.49
N GLU A 432 28.94 30.21 10.46
CA GLU A 432 27.62 30.85 10.33
C GLU A 432 26.64 30.32 11.37
N ALA A 433 26.70 29.02 11.68
CA ALA A 433 25.86 28.41 12.72
C ALA A 433 26.09 29.03 14.11
N VAL A 434 27.36 29.19 14.51
CA VAL A 434 27.74 29.78 15.80
C VAL A 434 27.35 31.26 15.86
N ARG A 435 27.52 32.02 14.77
CA ARG A 435 27.11 33.43 14.70
C ARG A 435 25.59 33.60 14.84
N ALA A 436 24.82 32.77 14.17
CA ALA A 436 23.36 32.80 14.23
C ALA A 436 22.81 32.31 15.58
N ALA A 437 23.51 31.40 16.27
CA ALA A 437 23.15 30.98 17.63
C ALA A 437 23.45 32.07 18.68
N GLY A 438 24.46 32.91 18.45
CA GLY A 438 24.88 33.99 19.36
C GLY A 438 24.09 35.28 19.26
N SER A 439 23.15 35.42 18.31
CA SER A 439 22.35 36.64 18.12
C SER A 439 20.97 36.63 18.83
N GLY A 440 20.71 35.67 19.71
CA GLY A 440 19.50 35.64 20.54
C GLY A 440 19.57 36.64 21.71
N ASP A 441 18.56 37.51 21.82
CA ASP A 441 18.42 38.52 22.88
C ASP A 441 18.26 37.82 24.25
N PRO A 442 19.05 38.16 25.30
CA PRO A 442 19.05 37.45 26.59
C PRO A 442 17.78 37.60 27.45
N TYR A 443 16.64 38.05 26.91
CA TYR A 443 15.44 38.38 27.69
C TYR A 443 14.20 37.50 27.47
N ASP A 444 14.24 36.50 26.59
CA ASP A 444 13.14 35.52 26.42
C ASP A 444 13.58 34.11 26.88
N ALA A 445 13.71 33.93 28.19
CA ALA A 445 13.83 32.62 28.86
C ALA A 445 12.86 32.52 30.04
#